data_AF-A0A7W1SKS1-F1
#
_entry.id   AF-A0A7W1SKS1-F1
#
_cell.length_a   1.000
_cell.length_b   1.000
_cell.length_c   1.000
_cell.angle_alpha   90.00
_cell.angle_beta   90.00
_cell.angle_gamma   90.00
#
_symmetry.space_group_name_H-M   'P 1'
#
loop_
_entity.id
_entity.type
_entity.pdbx_description
1 polymer ?
#
loop_
_entity_poly.entity_id
_entity_poly.type
_entity_poly.pdbx_seq_one_letter_code
_entity_poly.pdbx_strand_id
1 'polypeptide(L)'
;MPTSTAVPALIPLSLLEAIRNLDTPVEDGLDELAEEIAVRRLGLSPTVAAQIQRYRQTAERDGAVDADEAISVLRLVGRRADAPLVFADAGRRAARYA
;
A
#
# COMPACT_ATOMS: atom_id res chain seq x y z
N MET A 1 -25.20 -2.51 -16.44
CA MET A 1 -24.15 -2.05 -15.50
C MET A 1 -22.89 -2.81 -15.84
N PRO A 2 -21.69 -2.19 -15.92
CA PRO A 2 -20.48 -2.98 -16.04
C PRO A 2 -20.43 -3.94 -14.84
N THR A 3 -20.19 -5.23 -15.11
CA THR A 3 -19.98 -6.23 -14.05
C THR A 3 -18.74 -5.82 -13.27
N SER A 4 -18.95 -5.40 -12.01
CA SER A 4 -17.87 -5.16 -11.07
C SER A 4 -17.01 -6.42 -11.01
N THR A 5 -15.76 -6.31 -11.46
CA THR A 5 -14.81 -7.41 -11.39
C THR A 5 -14.26 -7.43 -9.97
N ALA A 6 -14.39 -8.56 -9.28
CA ALA A 6 -13.88 -8.70 -7.93
C ALA A 6 -12.37 -8.92 -7.93
N VAL A 7 -11.63 -8.18 -7.11
CA VAL A 7 -10.17 -8.30 -6.92
C VAL A 7 -9.89 -8.73 -5.49
N PRO A 8 -9.05 -9.76 -5.24
CA PRO A 8 -8.71 -10.17 -3.88
C PRO A 8 -8.20 -8.99 -3.04
N ALA A 9 -8.75 -8.81 -1.83
CA ALA A 9 -8.42 -7.67 -0.97
C ALA A 9 -6.93 -7.63 -0.56
N LEU A 10 -6.24 -8.78 -0.65
CA LEU A 10 -4.81 -8.89 -0.41
C LEU A 10 -3.96 -8.03 -1.37
N ILE A 11 -4.47 -7.72 -2.57
CA ILE A 11 -3.76 -6.91 -3.57
C ILE A 11 -3.65 -5.45 -3.12
N PRO A 12 -4.74 -4.69 -2.89
CA PRO A 12 -4.64 -3.33 -2.36
C PRO A 12 -4.04 -3.30 -0.94
N LEU A 13 -4.24 -4.34 -0.12
CA LEU A 13 -3.55 -4.46 1.17
C LEU A 13 -2.03 -4.42 1.01
N SER A 14 -1.48 -5.30 0.17
CA SER A 14 -0.04 -5.44 -0.04
C SER A 14 0.60 -4.15 -0.56
N LEU A 15 -0.11 -3.42 -1.43
CA LEU A 15 0.32 -2.12 -1.95
C LEU A 15 0.41 -1.05 -0.85
N LEU A 16 -0.62 -0.93 -0.01
CA LEU A 16 -0.63 0.06 1.06
C LEU A 16 0.38 -0.27 2.16
N GLU A 17 0.60 -1.54 2.46
CA GLU A 17 1.65 -1.95 3.39
C GLU A 17 3.06 -1.70 2.85
N ALA A 18 3.28 -1.87 1.54
CA ALA A 18 4.54 -1.52 0.89
C ALA A 18 4.80 0.00 0.93
N ILE A 19 3.78 0.82 0.67
CA ILE A 19 3.87 2.28 0.85
C ILE A 19 4.25 2.63 2.28
N ARG A 20 3.55 2.06 3.28
CA ARG A 20 3.86 2.31 4.70
C ARG A 20 5.30 1.91 5.03
N ASN A 21 5.77 0.77 4.52
CA ASN A 21 7.11 0.29 4.79
C ASN A 21 8.20 1.21 4.24
N LEU A 22 8.05 1.70 3.01
CA LEU A 22 9.01 2.63 2.40
C LEU A 22 8.97 4.02 3.01
N ASP A 23 7.80 4.43 3.53
CA ASP A 23 7.64 5.72 4.20
C ASP A 23 8.08 5.69 5.69
N THR A 24 8.30 4.52 6.29
CA THR A 24 8.83 4.40 7.66
C THR A 24 10.34 4.67 7.66
N PRO A 25 10.86 5.60 8.49
CA PRO A 25 12.29 5.85 8.56
C PRO A 25 13.03 4.64 9.14
N VAL A 26 14.27 4.45 8.71
CA VAL A 26 15.16 3.45 9.31
C VAL A 26 15.85 4.11 10.50
N GLU A 27 15.68 3.58 11.70
CA GLU A 27 16.42 4.03 12.89
C GLU A 27 17.88 3.53 12.80
N ASP A 28 18.69 4.15 11.93
CA ASP A 28 20.12 3.83 11.77
C ASP A 28 21.07 4.90 12.37
N GLY A 29 20.50 5.92 13.03
CA GLY A 29 21.26 6.96 13.70
C GLY A 29 21.90 7.99 12.75
N LEU A 30 21.53 7.98 11.47
CA LEU A 30 21.95 8.99 10.47
C LEU A 30 20.90 10.10 10.26
N ASP A 31 19.87 10.14 11.10
CA ASP A 31 18.66 10.97 10.97
C ASP A 31 18.91 12.49 11.04
N GLU A 32 20.07 12.95 11.53
CA GLU A 32 20.35 14.38 11.72
C GLU A 32 20.50 15.17 10.40
N LEU A 33 20.57 14.51 9.24
CA LEU A 33 20.69 15.19 7.94
C LEU A 33 19.45 15.07 7.03
N ALA A 34 18.40 14.35 7.45
CA ALA A 34 17.28 13.99 6.57
C ALA A 34 16.04 14.89 6.72
N GLU A 35 16.14 16.02 7.42
CA GLU A 35 15.01 16.94 7.61
C GLU A 35 14.56 17.65 6.31
N GLU A 36 15.39 17.65 5.25
CA GLU A 36 15.14 18.48 4.06
C GLU A 36 14.42 17.79 2.88
N ILE A 37 13.88 16.57 3.06
CA ILE A 37 12.88 16.01 2.13
C ILE A 37 11.72 15.40 2.93
N ALA A 38 11.15 16.16 3.86
CA ALA A 38 9.87 15.85 4.49
C ALA A 38 8.68 16.08 3.53
N VAL A 39 8.70 15.45 2.35
CA VAL A 39 7.51 15.34 1.51
C VAL A 39 6.59 14.34 2.20
N ARG A 40 5.49 14.85 2.76
CA ARG A 40 4.32 14.15 3.36
C ARG A 40 4.33 12.64 3.10
N ARG A 41 4.80 11.87 4.09
CA ARG A 41 4.84 10.39 4.12
C ARG A 41 3.43 9.81 4.10
N LEU A 42 2.84 9.70 2.91
CA LEU A 42 1.48 9.22 2.67
C LEU A 42 1.17 7.90 3.42
N GLY A 43 2.13 6.99 3.46
CA GLY A 43 2.06 5.70 4.14
C GLY A 43 1.90 5.75 5.64
N LEU A 44 2.26 6.87 6.26
CA LEU A 44 2.07 7.13 7.69
C LEU A 44 0.79 7.91 7.99
N SER A 45 -0.01 8.22 6.96
CA SER A 45 -1.27 8.94 7.17
C SER A 45 -2.34 8.08 7.89
N PRO A 46 -3.21 8.68 8.72
CA PRO A 46 -4.32 7.97 9.36
C PRO A 46 -5.25 7.29 8.35
N THR A 47 -5.43 7.89 7.18
CA THR A 47 -6.25 7.32 6.11
C THR A 47 -5.65 6.02 5.59
N VAL A 48 -4.34 5.98 5.29
CA VAL A 48 -3.69 4.74 4.84
C VAL A 48 -3.74 3.68 5.94
N ALA A 49 -3.54 4.05 7.21
CA ALA A 49 -3.67 3.12 8.33
C ALA A 49 -5.08 2.49 8.41
N ALA A 50 -6.14 3.28 8.30
CA ALA A 50 -7.52 2.80 8.29
C ALA A 50 -7.83 1.89 7.09
N GLN A 51 -7.30 2.24 5.92
CA GLN A 51 -7.47 1.45 4.68
C GLN A 51 -6.76 0.10 4.78
N ILE A 52 -5.53 0.07 5.30
CA ILE A 52 -4.80 -1.19 5.60
C ILE A 52 -5.63 -2.07 6.53
N GLN A 53 -6.17 -1.50 7.62
CA GLN A 53 -6.96 -2.27 8.56
C GLN A 53 -8.27 -2.79 7.94
N ARG A 54 -8.93 -2.04 7.05
CA ARG A 54 -10.11 -2.53 6.30
C ARG A 54 -9.73 -3.69 5.39
N TYR A 55 -8.73 -3.51 4.51
CA TYR A 55 -8.37 -4.56 3.55
C TYR A 55 -7.85 -5.82 4.25
N ARG A 56 -7.14 -5.67 5.36
CA ARG A 56 -6.70 -6.81 6.18
C ARG A 56 -7.88 -7.64 6.68
N GLN A 57 -8.88 -7.00 7.28
CA GLN A 57 -10.08 -7.69 7.74
C GLN A 57 -10.83 -8.39 6.59
N THR A 58 -10.86 -7.79 5.40
CA THR A 58 -11.48 -8.43 4.24
C THR A 58 -10.64 -9.61 3.75
N ALA A 59 -9.32 -9.47 3.66
CA ALA A 59 -8.41 -10.51 3.20
C ALA A 59 -8.33 -11.71 4.16
N GLU A 60 -8.41 -11.48 5.48
CA GLU A 60 -8.49 -12.55 6.51
C GLU A 60 -9.70 -13.47 6.34
N ARG A 61 -10.70 -13.05 5.56
CA ARG A 61 -11.91 -13.81 5.25
C ARG A 61 -11.96 -14.24 3.77
N ASP A 62 -10.81 -14.26 3.09
CA ASP A 62 -10.67 -14.51 1.65
C ASP A 62 -11.56 -13.61 0.78
N GLY A 63 -11.87 -12.41 1.29
CA GLY A 63 -12.76 -11.46 0.64
C GLY A 63 -12.10 -10.71 -0.51
N ALA A 64 -12.95 -10.14 -1.35
CA ALA A 64 -12.57 -9.31 -2.48
C ALA A 64 -13.13 -7.89 -2.36
N VAL A 65 -12.57 -6.97 -3.15
CA VAL A 65 -13.07 -5.61 -3.33
C VAL A 65 -13.40 -5.35 -4.79
N ASP A 66 -14.07 -4.24 -5.06
CA ASP A 66 -14.37 -3.79 -6.41
C ASP A 66 -13.07 -3.49 -7.19
N ALA A 67 -13.02 -3.84 -8.47
CA ALA A 67 -11.89 -3.53 -9.35
C ALA A 67 -11.58 -2.03 -9.41
N ASP A 68 -12.57 -1.14 -9.41
CA ASP A 68 -12.35 0.30 -9.45
C ASP A 68 -11.66 0.81 -8.17
N GLU A 69 -11.95 0.18 -7.04
CA GLU A 69 -11.28 0.43 -5.76
C GLU A 69 -9.81 -0.02 -5.82
N ALA A 70 -9.55 -1.24 -6.30
CA ALA A 70 -8.19 -1.75 -6.47
C ALA A 70 -7.38 -0.91 -7.48
N ILE A 71 -7.98 -0.53 -8.61
CA ILE A 71 -7.39 0.34 -9.64
C ILE A 71 -7.04 1.71 -9.05
N SER A 72 -7.86 2.25 -8.15
CA SER A 72 -7.58 3.52 -7.49
C SER A 72 -6.31 3.44 -6.62
N VAL A 73 -6.10 2.32 -5.90
CA VAL A 73 -4.86 2.08 -5.14
C VAL A 73 -3.65 1.90 -6.08
N LEU A 74 -3.81 1.16 -7.18
CA LEU A 74 -2.76 1.01 -8.19
C LEU A 74 -2.34 2.36 -8.79
N ARG A 75 -3.31 3.20 -9.13
CA ARG A 75 -3.06 4.57 -9.65
C ARG A 75 -2.39 5.46 -8.61
N LEU A 76 -2.76 5.32 -7.33
CA LEU A 76 -2.11 6.04 -6.23
C LEU A 76 -0.61 5.68 -6.16
N VAL A 77 -0.29 4.39 -6.20
CA VAL A 77 1.10 3.90 -6.22
C VAL A 77 1.83 4.38 -7.46
N GLY A 78 1.22 4.25 -8.64
CA GLY A 78 1.83 4.62 -9.92
C GLY A 78 2.19 6.10 -10.08
N ARG A 79 1.71 6.99 -9.19
CA ARG A 79 2.06 8.41 -9.15
C ARG A 79 3.32 8.70 -8.33
N ARG A 80 3.85 7.73 -7.60
CA ARG A 80 5.06 7.90 -6.79
C ARG A 80 6.31 7.78 -7.67
N ALA A 81 7.35 8.55 -7.34
CA ALA A 81 8.64 8.46 -8.03
C ALA A 81 9.33 7.09 -7.80
N ASP A 82 9.06 6.45 -6.67
CA ASP A 82 9.58 5.15 -6.26
C ASP A 82 8.60 3.99 -6.53
N ALA A 83 7.59 4.18 -7.40
CA ALA A 83 6.56 3.19 -7.68
C ALA A 83 7.09 1.76 -8.01
N PRO A 84 8.18 1.58 -8.78
CA PRO A 84 8.74 0.25 -9.03
C PRO A 84 9.14 -0.50 -7.74
N LEU A 85 9.67 0.22 -6.73
CA LEU A 85 10.03 -0.37 -5.43
C LEU A 85 8.79 -0.78 -4.65
N VAL A 86 7.76 0.07 -4.65
CA VAL A 86 6.47 -0.22 -4.01
C VAL A 86 5.82 -1.46 -4.62
N PHE A 87 5.76 -1.55 -5.96
CA PHE A 87 5.18 -2.71 -6.64
C PHE A 87 5.97 -4.00 -6.38
N ALA A 88 7.31 -3.94 -6.39
CA ALA A 88 8.14 -5.09 -6.07
C ALA A 88 7.94 -5.58 -4.63
N ASP A 89 7.84 -4.66 -3.66
CA ASP A 89 7.56 -5.03 -2.26
C ASP A 89 6.15 -5.59 -2.07
N ALA A 90 5.16 -4.95 -2.68
CA ALA A 90 3.78 -5.42 -2.66
C ALA A 90 3.63 -6.82 -3.26
N GLY A 91 4.30 -7.10 -4.39
CA GLY A 91 4.31 -8.44 -4.99
C GLY A 91 4.90 -9.51 -4.06
N ARG A 92 6.00 -9.20 -3.37
CA ARG A 92 6.59 -10.10 -2.36
C ARG A 92 5.65 -10.33 -1.18
N ARG A 93 4.94 -9.30 -0.71
CA ARG A 93 3.93 -9.42 0.36
C ARG A 93 2.77 -10.30 -0.08
N ALA A 94 2.20 -10.03 -1.26
CA ALA A 94 1.10 -10.81 -1.81
C ALA A 94 1.45 -12.31 -1.93
N ALA A 95 2.66 -12.62 -2.39
CA ALA A 95 3.14 -14.00 -2.48
C ALA A 95 3.32 -14.70 -1.11
N ARG A 96 3.47 -13.96 -0.01
CA ARG A 96 3.52 -14.54 1.35
C ARG A 96 2.13 -14.81 1.93
N TYR A 97 1.10 -14.16 1.39
CA TYR A 97 -0.29 -14.36 1.80
C TYR A 97 -0.99 -15.49 1.02
N ALA A 98 -0.49 -15.83 -0.17
CA ALA A 98 -0.98 -16.93 -1.01
C ALA A 98 -0.42 -18.29 -0.55
#